data_AF-A0A377XUS8-F1
#
_entry.id   AF-A0A377XUS8-F1
#
_cell.length_a   1.000
_cell.length_b   1.000
_cell.length_c   1.000
_cell.angle_alpha   90.00
_cell.angle_beta   90.00
_cell.angle_gamma   90.00
#
_symmetry.space_group_name_H-M   'P 1'
#
loop_
_entity.id
_entity.type
_entity.pdbx_description
1 polymer ?
#
loop_
_entity_poly.entity_id
_entity_poly.type
_entity_poly.pdbx_seq_one_letter_code
_entity_poly.pdbx_strand_id
1 'polypeptide(L)'
;MWHLEVESLLVLKNNRGTGRQPRSSHGLRVQINKLMYTRLLKGGDITLFSLSDVPGLYDAFFADQDEFERLYTQYEQDDSIRKQRIKAVELFSLMMQERASTGRIYIPERRPLQHPQPVRSGSRPGASV
;
A
#
# COMPACT_ATOMS: atom_id res chain seq x y z
N MET A 1 1.22 -0.21 -3.66
CA MET A 1 1.85 0.94 -4.33
C MET A 1 2.84 0.52 -5.41
N TRP A 2 3.59 -0.57 -5.23
CA TRP A 2 4.65 -1.04 -6.15
C TRP A 2 4.18 -2.06 -7.19
N HIS A 3 2.87 -2.29 -7.34
CA HIS A 3 2.34 -3.27 -8.27
C HIS A 3 2.34 -2.71 -9.70
N LEU A 4 2.65 -3.51 -10.71
CA LEU A 4 2.71 -3.09 -12.12
C LEU A 4 1.42 -2.43 -12.60
N GLU A 5 0.27 -2.92 -12.13
CA GLU A 5 -1.04 -2.40 -12.51
C GLU A 5 -1.54 -1.21 -11.64
N VAL A 6 -0.70 -0.66 -10.75
CA VAL A 6 -1.14 0.36 -9.78
C VAL A 6 -1.80 1.56 -10.43
N GLU A 7 -1.25 2.06 -11.53
CA GLU A 7 -1.79 3.23 -12.24
C GLU A 7 -3.18 2.94 -12.80
N SER A 8 -3.35 1.79 -13.44
CA SER A 8 -4.65 1.35 -13.96
C SER A 8 -5.67 1.17 -12.84
N LEU A 9 -5.27 0.58 -11.71
CA LEU A 9 -6.14 0.39 -10.55
C LEU A 9 -6.58 1.72 -9.90
N LEU A 10 -5.71 2.74 -9.92
CA LEU A 10 -6.05 4.08 -9.43
C LEU A 10 -7.07 4.76 -10.38
N VAL A 11 -6.82 4.76 -11.68
CA VAL A 11 -7.63 5.46 -12.69
C VAL A 11 -8.94 4.72 -13.01
N LEU A 12 -9.02 3.40 -12.84
CA LEU A 12 -10.25 2.60 -13.02
C LEU A 12 -11.44 3.10 -12.18
N LYS A 13 -11.19 3.92 -11.14
CA LYS A 13 -12.23 4.55 -10.32
C LYS A 13 -12.71 5.90 -10.83
N ASN A 14 -12.02 6.52 -11.79
CA ASN A 14 -12.30 7.83 -12.35
C ASN A 14 -13.00 7.78 -13.71
N ASN A 15 -13.78 6.73 -14.01
CA ASN A 15 -14.45 6.57 -15.30
C ASN A 15 -15.62 7.57 -15.51
N ARG A 16 -15.42 8.87 -15.28
CA ARG A 16 -16.42 9.93 -15.51
C ARG A 16 -16.83 10.07 -16.99
N GLY A 17 -16.10 9.48 -17.94
CA GLY A 17 -16.30 9.66 -19.39
C GLY A 17 -16.77 8.45 -20.20
N THR A 18 -16.86 7.26 -19.61
CA THR A 18 -17.46 6.10 -20.29
C THR A 18 -18.64 5.66 -19.44
N GLY A 19 -19.82 5.43 -20.02
CA GLY A 19 -21.06 5.06 -19.32
C GLY A 19 -21.01 3.72 -18.55
N ARG A 20 -19.82 3.23 -18.21
CA ARG A 20 -19.57 2.10 -17.33
C ARG A 20 -19.53 2.61 -15.90
N GLN A 21 -20.55 2.25 -15.12
CA GLN A 21 -20.53 2.47 -13.68
C GLN A 21 -19.20 1.94 -13.08
N PRO A 22 -18.63 2.61 -12.06
CA PRO A 22 -17.44 2.13 -11.38
C PRO A 22 -17.63 0.67 -10.94
N ARG A 23 -16.73 -0.23 -11.38
CA ARG A 23 -16.86 -1.70 -11.23
C ARG A 23 -16.87 -2.23 -9.79
N SER A 24 -16.69 -1.39 -8.78
CA SER A 24 -16.77 -1.80 -7.38
C SER A 24 -17.23 -0.66 -6.49
N SER A 25 -18.27 -0.90 -5.68
CA SER A 25 -18.72 -0.02 -4.59
C SER A 25 -17.71 0.05 -3.44
N HIS A 26 -16.77 -0.91 -3.37
CA HIS A 26 -15.78 -1.00 -2.29
C HIS A 26 -14.58 -0.08 -2.57
N GLY A 27 -14.15 0.65 -1.54
CA GLY A 27 -12.95 1.50 -1.56
C GLY A 27 -11.67 0.78 -1.99
N LEU A 28 -10.72 1.50 -2.59
CA LEU A 28 -9.39 0.95 -2.89
C LEU A 28 -8.50 1.24 -1.69
N ARG A 29 -7.90 0.19 -1.10
CA ARG A 29 -6.91 0.34 -0.04
C ARG A 29 -5.53 0.34 -0.68
N VAL A 30 -4.85 1.48 -0.65
CA VAL A 30 -3.48 1.60 -1.16
C VAL A 30 -2.52 1.45 0.01
N GLN A 31 -1.78 0.35 0.03
CA GLN A 31 -0.76 0.12 1.04
C GLN A 31 0.56 0.75 0.62
N ILE A 32 1.14 1.47 1.57
CA ILE A 32 2.37 2.25 1.43
C ILE A 32 3.24 1.93 2.64
N ASN A 33 4.54 1.76 2.41
CA ASN A 33 5.50 1.55 3.47
C ASN A 33 6.59 2.63 3.48
N LYS A 34 7.52 2.53 4.45
CA LYS A 34 8.60 3.49 4.67
C LYS A 34 9.46 3.74 3.42
N LEU A 35 9.76 2.69 2.65
CA LEU A 35 10.56 2.81 1.42
C LEU A 35 9.87 3.75 0.42
N MET A 36 8.57 3.57 0.18
CA MET A 36 7.82 4.40 -0.78
C MET A 36 7.81 5.89 -0.38
N TYR A 37 7.63 6.19 0.91
CA TYR A 37 7.72 7.56 1.42
C TYR A 37 9.14 8.13 1.29
N THR A 38 10.15 7.31 1.56
CA THR A 38 11.55 7.73 1.43
C THR A 38 11.88 8.07 -0.03
N ARG A 39 11.38 7.29 -0.99
CA ARG A 39 11.51 7.60 -2.43
C ARG A 39 10.81 8.91 -2.79
N LEU A 40 9.60 9.16 -2.26
CA LEU A 40 8.90 10.44 -2.45
C LEU A 40 9.71 11.63 -1.93
N LEU A 41 10.18 11.56 -0.68
CA LEU A 41 10.91 12.66 -0.04
C LEU A 41 12.25 12.96 -0.73
N LYS A 42 12.92 11.93 -1.25
CA LYS A 42 14.17 12.08 -2.00
C LYS A 42 13.97 12.41 -3.48
N GLY A 43 12.72 12.51 -3.96
CA GLY A 43 12.42 12.72 -5.37
C GLY A 43 12.88 11.57 -6.29
N GLY A 44 13.00 10.36 -5.75
CA GLY A 44 13.42 9.19 -6.49
C GLY A 44 12.27 8.48 -7.21
N ASP A 45 12.60 7.33 -7.79
CA ASP A 45 11.64 6.50 -8.52
C ASP A 45 11.08 5.38 -7.66
N ILE A 46 9.88 4.96 -8.00
CA ILE A 46 9.26 3.71 -7.54
C ILE A 46 9.28 2.75 -8.72
N THR A 47 9.90 1.59 -8.51
CA THR A 47 9.85 0.48 -9.45
C THR A 47 8.60 -0.36 -9.20
N LEU A 48 7.91 -0.67 -10.28
CA LEU A 48 6.68 -1.45 -10.31
C LEU A 48 6.96 -2.85 -10.83
N PHE A 49 6.45 -3.86 -10.12
CA PHE A 49 6.68 -5.27 -10.41
C PHE A 49 5.37 -6.04 -10.56
N SER A 50 5.41 -7.12 -11.35
CA SER A 50 4.38 -8.16 -11.37
C SER A 50 4.64 -9.13 -10.23
N LEU A 51 3.62 -9.53 -9.45
CA LEU A 51 3.78 -10.43 -8.30
C LEU A 51 4.46 -11.76 -8.66
N SER A 52 4.20 -12.27 -9.86
CA SER A 52 4.77 -13.53 -10.34
C SER A 52 6.28 -13.47 -10.55
N ASP A 53 6.84 -12.29 -10.77
CA ASP A 53 8.25 -12.11 -11.15
C ASP A 53 9.15 -11.76 -9.94
N VAL A 54 8.56 -11.54 -8.76
CA VAL A 54 9.25 -11.13 -7.53
C VAL A 54 8.85 -11.99 -6.33
N PRO A 55 9.23 -13.28 -6.31
CA PRO A 55 8.85 -14.21 -5.26
C PRO A 55 9.30 -13.71 -3.88
N GLY A 56 8.43 -13.82 -2.87
CA GLY A 56 8.71 -13.38 -1.49
C GLY A 56 8.59 -11.88 -1.24
N LEU A 57 8.59 -11.03 -2.29
CA LEU A 57 8.47 -9.58 -2.10
C LEU A 57 7.10 -9.18 -1.49
N TYR A 58 6.03 -9.86 -1.90
CA TYR A 58 4.68 -9.62 -1.37
C TYR A 58 4.59 -9.95 0.12
N ASP A 59 5.11 -11.11 0.52
CA ASP A 59 5.05 -11.55 1.90
C ASP A 59 5.92 -10.66 2.80
N ALA A 60 7.14 -10.34 2.35
CA ALA A 60 8.03 -9.41 3.03
C ALA A 60 7.38 -8.03 3.21
N PHE A 61 6.65 -7.53 2.21
CA PHE A 61 5.95 -6.25 2.30
C PHE A 61 5.02 -6.15 3.53
N PHE A 62 4.46 -7.27 4.00
CA PHE A 62 3.65 -7.34 5.21
C PHE A 62 4.41 -7.77 6.45
N ALA A 63 5.26 -8.79 6.34
CA ALA A 63 5.90 -9.42 7.48
C ALA A 63 7.15 -8.67 7.97
N ASP A 64 8.00 -8.20 7.05
CA ASP A 64 9.35 -7.73 7.36
C ASP A 64 9.77 -6.59 6.42
N GLN A 65 9.94 -5.40 6.98
CA GLN A 65 10.30 -4.22 6.20
C GLN A 65 11.74 -4.22 5.71
N ASP A 66 12.66 -4.81 6.48
CA ASP A 66 14.08 -4.83 6.13
C ASP A 66 14.30 -5.86 5.01
N GLU A 67 13.63 -7.01 5.10
CA GLU A 67 13.63 -8.00 4.02
C GLU A 67 12.94 -7.47 2.76
N PHE A 68 11.85 -6.71 2.90
CA PHE A 68 11.22 -6.04 1.76
C PHE A 68 12.20 -5.08 1.08
N GLU A 69 12.89 -4.23 1.83
CA GLU A 69 13.86 -3.29 1.26
C GLU A 69 15.03 -3.99 0.56
N ARG A 70 15.51 -5.10 1.14
CA ARG A 70 16.55 -5.95 0.54
C ARG A 70 16.09 -6.55 -0.78
N LEU A 71 14.95 -7.24 -0.80
CA LEU A 71 14.39 -7.88 -1.99
C LEU A 71 14.01 -6.85 -3.06
N TYR A 72 13.38 -5.74 -2.66
CA TYR A 72 12.98 -4.67 -3.58
C TYR A 72 14.20 -4.11 -4.33
N THR A 73 15.26 -3.78 -3.60
CA THR A 73 16.49 -3.23 -4.20
C THR A 73 17.20 -4.28 -5.06
N GLN A 74 17.20 -5.55 -4.65
CA GLN A 74 17.74 -6.66 -5.45
C GLN A 74 17.01 -6.77 -6.80
N TYR A 75 15.68 -6.80 -6.78
CA TYR A 75 14.87 -6.90 -8.00
C TYR A 75 14.90 -5.63 -8.84
N GLU A 76 15.18 -4.46 -8.27
CA GLU A 76 15.42 -3.24 -9.05
C GLU A 76 16.65 -3.35 -9.96
N GLN A 77 17.67 -4.11 -9.54
CA GLN A 77 18.94 -4.29 -10.25
C GLN A 77 18.92 -5.46 -11.25
N ASP A 78 17.95 -6.36 -11.15
CA ASP A 78 17.88 -7.55 -12.01
C ASP A 78 17.18 -7.26 -13.35
N ASP A 79 17.93 -6.99 -14.40
CA ASP A 79 17.39 -6.63 -15.73
C ASP A 79 16.57 -7.75 -16.40
N SER A 80 16.58 -8.98 -15.88
CA SER A 80 15.73 -10.07 -16.39
C SER A 80 14.27 -9.95 -15.96
N ILE A 81 14.00 -9.20 -14.90
CA ILE A 81 12.65 -9.04 -14.32
C ILE A 81 11.90 -7.93 -15.04
N ARG A 82 10.68 -8.25 -15.48
CA ARG A 82 9.77 -7.24 -16.04
C ARG A 82 9.44 -6.20 -14.97
N LYS A 83 9.82 -4.96 -15.24
CA LYS A 83 9.62 -3.83 -14.32
C LYS A 83 9.32 -2.53 -15.07
N GLN A 84 8.65 -1.61 -14.41
CA GLN A 84 8.44 -0.24 -14.89
C GLN A 84 8.88 0.73 -13.81
N ARG A 85 9.52 1.85 -14.16
CA ARG A 85 9.86 2.91 -13.22
C ARG A 85 8.93 4.09 -13.41
N ILE A 86 8.45 4.64 -12.30
CA ILE A 86 7.65 5.86 -12.26
C ILE A 86 8.23 6.78 -11.19
N LYS A 87 8.24 8.09 -11.44
CA LYS A 87 8.66 9.04 -10.40
C LYS A 87 7.73 8.93 -9.21
N ALA A 88 8.29 8.86 -8.01
CA ALA A 88 7.48 8.75 -6.79
C ALA A 88 6.46 9.90 -6.69
N VAL A 89 6.88 11.13 -7.05
CA VAL A 89 6.01 12.32 -7.05
C VAL A 89 4.80 12.13 -7.97
N GLU A 90 5.00 11.59 -9.18
CA GLU A 90 3.92 11.38 -10.15
C GLU A 90 2.91 10.35 -9.63
N LEU A 91 3.39 9.21 -9.15
CA LEU A 91 2.53 8.15 -8.62
C LEU A 91 1.73 8.59 -7.39
N PHE A 92 2.38 9.29 -6.45
CA PHE A 92 1.70 9.83 -5.28
C PHE A 92 0.69 10.92 -5.64
N SER A 93 1.01 11.78 -6.62
CA SER A 93 0.10 12.83 -7.10
C SER A 93 -1.14 12.21 -7.73
N LEU A 94 -0.98 11.19 -8.59
CA LEU A 94 -2.09 10.44 -9.18
C LEU A 94 -2.99 9.86 -8.10
N MET A 95 -2.40 9.18 -7.10
CA MET A 95 -3.16 8.63 -5.98
C MET A 95 -3.91 9.70 -5.19
N MET A 96 -3.29 10.86 -4.92
CA MET A 96 -3.93 11.94 -4.16
C MET A 96 -5.04 12.62 -4.97
N GLN A 97 -4.84 12.80 -6.27
CA GLN A 97 -5.86 13.32 -7.17
C GLN A 97 -7.10 12.41 -7.18
N GLU A 98 -6.90 11.09 -7.29
CA GLU A 98 -7.99 10.12 -7.26
C GLU A 98 -8.67 10.03 -5.89
N ARG A 99 -7.91 10.21 -4.81
CA ARG A 99 -8.46 10.31 -3.46
C ARG A 99 -9.36 11.54 -3.32
N ALA A 100 -8.93 12.69 -3.84
CA ALA A 100 -9.70 13.93 -3.80
C ALA A 100 -10.94 13.87 -4.71
N SER A 101 -10.83 13.24 -5.89
CA SER A 101 -11.92 13.17 -6.87
C SER A 101 -13.06 12.23 -6.46
N THR A 102 -12.74 11.12 -5.79
CA THR A 102 -13.70 10.04 -5.49
C THR A 102 -14.00 9.89 -4.00
N GLY A 103 -13.11 10.32 -3.12
CA GLY A 103 -13.18 10.04 -1.67
C GLY A 103 -13.05 8.56 -1.31
N ARG A 104 -12.72 7.67 -2.27
CA ARG A 104 -12.79 6.20 -2.13
C ARG A 104 -11.42 5.51 -2.15
N ILE A 105 -10.34 6.29 -2.01
CA ILE A 105 -8.99 5.79 -1.80
C ILE A 105 -8.65 5.91 -0.32
N TYR A 106 -8.37 4.78 0.30
CA TYR A 106 -8.03 4.66 1.70
C TYR A 106 -6.55 4.32 1.82
N ILE A 107 -5.83 5.12 2.62
CA ILE A 107 -4.45 4.85 2.99
C ILE A 107 -4.50 4.41 4.45
N PRO A 108 -4.47 3.10 4.74
CA PRO A 108 -4.47 2.64 6.10
C PRO A 108 -3.14 3.05 6.75
N GLU A 109 -3.23 3.77 7.88
CA GLU A 109 -2.10 3.89 8.79
C GLU A 109 -1.71 2.47 9.21
N ARG A 110 -0.46 2.07 8.96
CA ARG A 110 0.04 0.80 9.48
C ARG A 110 0.18 0.98 10.98
N ARG A 111 -0.89 0.69 11.73
CA ARG A 111 -0.79 0.65 13.19
C ARG A 111 0.32 -0.35 13.52
N PRO A 112 1.30 0.00 14.39
CA PRO A 112 2.13 -1.03 15.00
C PRO A 112 1.18 -2.07 15.59
N LEU A 113 1.47 -3.36 15.39
CA LEU A 113 0.75 -4.43 16.10
C LEU A 113 0.86 -4.11 17.59
N GLN A 114 -0.16 -3.48 18.17
CA GLN A 114 -0.15 -3.17 19.57
C GLN A 114 -0.30 -4.48 20.33
N HIS A 115 0.59 -4.61 21.32
CA HIS A 115 0.57 -5.54 22.43
C HIS A 115 -0.84 -5.98 22.83
N PRO A 116 -1.01 -7.24 23.27
CA PRO A 116 -2.29 -7.71 23.80
C PRO A 116 -2.80 -6.72 24.84
N GLN A 117 -4.03 -6.24 24.65
CA GLN A 117 -4.68 -5.38 25.63
C GLN A 117 -4.68 -6.11 26.98
N PRO A 118 -4.26 -5.47 28.09
CA PRO A 118 -4.40 -6.10 29.39
C PRO A 118 -5.90 -6.34 29.62
N VAL A 119 -6.28 -7.60 29.77
CA VAL A 119 -7.62 -7.99 30.21
C VAL A 119 -7.84 -7.26 31.53
N ARG A 120 -8.81 -6.34 31.57
CA ARG A 120 -9.21 -5.70 32.82
C ARG A 120 -9.70 -6.79 33.76
N SER A 121 -8.89 -7.19 34.73
CA SER A 121 -9.32 -7.96 35.89
C SER A 121 -10.16 -7.05 36.77
N GLY A 122 -11.42 -6.86 36.39
CA GLY A 122 -12.43 -6.23 37.24
C GLY A 122 -12.96 -7.27 38.21
N SER A 123 -12.34 -7.34 39.38
CA SER A 123 -12.85 -8.04 40.56
C SER A 123 -14.31 -7.66 40.79
N ARG A 124 -15.22 -8.65 40.82
CA ARG A 124 -16.53 -8.47 41.43
C ARG A 124 -16.31 -8.24 42.93
N PRO A 125 -16.77 -7.14 43.52
CA PRO A 125 -16.88 -7.08 44.97
C PRO A 125 -18.10 -7.91 45.36
N GLY A 126 -17.83 -9.07 45.98
CA GLY A 126 -18.75 -9.59 46.97
C GLY A 126 -18.64 -8.70 48.21
N ALA A 127 -19.74 -8.08 48.60
CA ALA A 127 -19.95 -7.59 49.95
C ALA A 127 -21.46 -7.66 50.24
N SER A 128 -21.78 -8.58 51.15
CA SER A 128 -23.05 -8.77 51.85
C SER A 128 -23.58 -7.47 52.46
N VAL A 129 -24.91 -7.31 52.52
CA VAL A 129 -25.78 -7.50 53.71
C VAL A 129 -27.18 -7.82 53.21
#